data_AF-A0AAD8X5M4-F1
#
_entry.id   AF-A0AAD8X5M4-F1
#
_cell.length_a   1.000
_cell.length_b   1.000
_cell.length_c   1.000
_cell.angle_alpha   90.00
_cell.angle_beta   90.00
_cell.angle_gamma   90.00
#
_symmetry.space_group_name_H-M   'P 1'
#
loop_
_entity.id
_entity.type
_entity.pdbx_description
1 polymer ?
#
loop_
_entity_poly.entity_id
_entity_poly.type
_entity_poly.pdbx_seq_one_letter_code
_entity_poly.pdbx_strand_id
1 'polypeptide(L)'
;MFPSGIRVLSLFSGIGGAEVALDQLGIHLKVVVSTEFSEMNRNIVRTWWDQSRQTGELIQIDDVQRLKGEYLETLVRRVGGFDLIIGGSPCIGGNGYNLVGKELEQSSVFSHYSRILEQVKHVMRRM
;
A
#
# COMPACT_ATOMS: atom_id res chain seq x y z
N MET A 1 -19.68 -9.07 -3.84
CA MET A 1 -18.36 -9.36 -4.44
C MET A 1 -18.06 -8.23 -5.43
N PHE A 2 -16.81 -7.76 -5.57
CA PHE A 2 -16.45 -6.64 -6.45
C PHE A 2 -16.22 -7.13 -7.89
N PRO A 3 -17.24 -7.14 -8.77
CA PRO A 3 -17.17 -7.87 -10.03
C PRO A 3 -16.26 -7.18 -11.05
N SER A 4 -16.09 -5.87 -10.90
CA SER A 4 -15.16 -5.10 -11.71
C SER A 4 -13.75 -5.05 -11.10
N GLY A 5 -13.48 -5.71 -9.97
CA GLY A 5 -12.22 -5.55 -9.25
C GLY A 5 -12.08 -4.21 -8.52
N ILE A 6 -10.98 -4.07 -7.77
CA ILE A 6 -10.72 -2.96 -6.82
C ILE A 6 -9.39 -2.25 -7.08
N ARG A 7 -9.29 -1.01 -6.61
CA ARG A 7 -8.07 -0.21 -6.55
C ARG A 7 -7.54 -0.16 -5.12
N VAL A 8 -6.28 -0.54 -4.93
CA VAL A 8 -5.67 -0.72 -3.60
C VAL A 8 -4.51 0.25 -3.42
N LEU A 9 -4.48 0.93 -2.28
CA LEU A 9 -3.28 1.59 -1.76
C LEU A 9 -2.71 0.75 -0.62
N SER A 10 -1.56 0.13 -0.86
CA SER A 10 -0.86 -0.79 0.05
C SER A 10 0.35 -0.08 0.67
N LEU A 11 0.20 0.34 1.92
CA LEU A 11 1.24 1.06 2.68
C LEU A 11 2.12 0.08 3.44
N PHE A 12 3.44 0.17 3.27
CA PHE A 12 4.39 -0.77 3.88
C PHE A 12 4.11 -2.22 3.44
N SER A 13 4.07 -2.45 2.12
CA SER A 13 3.55 -3.68 1.54
C SER A 13 4.38 -4.94 1.83
N GLY A 14 5.66 -4.78 2.21
CA GLY A 14 6.57 -5.90 2.40
C GLY A 14 6.61 -6.78 1.14
N ILE A 15 6.39 -8.08 1.32
CA ILE A 15 6.40 -9.08 0.23
C ILE A 15 5.05 -9.21 -0.51
N GLY A 16 4.06 -8.35 -0.26
CA GLY A 16 2.80 -8.34 -1.00
C GLY A 16 1.70 -9.26 -0.45
N GLY A 17 1.68 -9.50 0.86
CA GLY A 17 0.73 -10.43 1.47
C GLY A 17 -0.74 -10.05 1.27
N ALA A 18 -1.06 -8.75 1.24
CA ALA A 18 -2.41 -8.27 1.00
C ALA A 18 -2.86 -8.54 -0.45
N GLU A 19 -1.98 -8.27 -1.40
CA GLU A 19 -2.19 -8.45 -2.82
C GLU A 19 -2.41 -9.93 -3.14
N VAL A 20 -1.57 -10.81 -2.58
CA VAL A 20 -1.72 -12.27 -2.70
C VAL A 20 -3.04 -12.75 -2.08
N ALA A 21 -3.42 -12.25 -0.90
CA ALA A 21 -4.67 -12.64 -0.26
C ALA A 21 -5.89 -12.23 -1.08
N LEU A 22 -5.89 -11.02 -1.65
CA LEU A 22 -6.98 -10.53 -2.49
C LEU A 22 -7.09 -11.34 -3.80
N ASP A 23 -5.96 -11.69 -4.42
CA ASP A 23 -5.90 -12.56 -5.59
C ASP A 23 -6.46 -13.96 -5.28
N GLN A 24 -6.07 -14.57 -4.15
CA GLN A 24 -6.58 -15.86 -3.70
C GLN A 24 -8.08 -15.86 -3.40
N LEU A 25 -8.65 -14.71 -3.00
CA LEU A 25 -10.09 -14.52 -2.85
C LEU A 25 -10.83 -14.34 -4.19
N GLY A 26 -10.12 -14.39 -5.31
CA GLY A 26 -10.69 -14.18 -6.65
C GLY A 26 -11.07 -12.72 -6.92
N ILE A 27 -10.48 -11.77 -6.20
CA ILE A 27 -10.72 -10.35 -6.41
C ILE A 27 -9.72 -9.83 -7.43
N HIS A 28 -10.24 -9.30 -8.54
CA HIS A 28 -9.39 -8.65 -9.53
C HIS A 28 -8.81 -7.34 -8.99
N LEU A 29 -7.50 -7.16 -9.13
CA LEU A 29 -6.75 -5.98 -8.74
C LEU A 29 -6.59 -5.06 -9.95
N LYS A 30 -7.46 -4.06 -10.08
CA LYS A 30 -7.43 -3.10 -11.20
C LYS A 30 -6.17 -2.24 -11.17
N VAL A 31 -5.87 -1.69 -10.00
CA VAL A 31 -4.70 -0.85 -9.75
C VAL A 31 -4.22 -1.14 -8.34
N VAL A 32 -2.94 -1.42 -8.19
CA VAL A 32 -2.27 -1.50 -6.89
C VAL A 32 -1.18 -0.44 -6.85
N VAL A 33 -1.31 0.50 -5.94
CA VAL A 33 -0.20 1.39 -5.54
C VAL A 33 0.39 0.80 -4.28
N SER A 34 1.61 0.29 -4.34
CA SER A 34 2.32 -0.24 -3.17
C SER A 34 3.49 0.66 -2.77
N THR A 35 3.70 0.82 -1.46
CA THR A 35 4.86 1.53 -0.91
C THR A 35 5.71 0.56 -0.09
N GLU A 36 7.00 0.47 -0.44
CA GLU A 36 7.93 -0.44 0.22
C GLU A 36 9.35 0.05 0.01
N PHE A 37 10.13 0.17 1.09
CA PHE A 37 11.48 0.70 1.07
C PHE A 37 12.51 -0.28 0.49
N SER A 38 12.39 -1.57 0.79
CA SER A 38 13.30 -2.59 0.29
C SER A 38 13.08 -2.86 -1.19
N GLU A 39 14.10 -2.62 -2.01
CA GLU A 39 14.06 -2.98 -3.43
C GLU A 39 13.86 -4.48 -3.64
N MET A 40 14.44 -5.32 -2.78
CA MET A 40 14.24 -6.76 -2.81
C MET A 40 12.77 -7.13 -2.63
N ASN A 41 12.09 -6.53 -1.64
CA ASN A 41 10.66 -6.75 -1.42
C ASN A 41 9.82 -6.26 -2.59
N ARG A 42 10.14 -5.08 -3.15
CA ARG A 42 9.48 -4.59 -4.37
C ARG A 42 9.66 -5.56 -5.54
N ASN A 43 10.85 -6.12 -5.72
CA ASN A 43 11.12 -7.10 -6.78
C ASN A 43 10.37 -8.41 -6.57
N ILE A 44 10.20 -8.87 -5.31
CA ILE A 44 9.35 -10.02 -4.98
C ILE A 44 7.90 -9.76 -5.42
N VAL A 45 7.32 -8.63 -5.03
CA VAL A 45 5.93 -8.26 -5.41
C VAL A 45 5.79 -8.15 -6.93
N ARG A 46 6.77 -7.54 -7.61
CA ARG A 46 6.76 -7.41 -9.07
C ARG A 46 6.83 -8.77 -9.76
N THR A 47 7.69 -9.66 -9.29
CA THR A 47 7.84 -11.01 -9.83
C THR A 47 6.55 -11.81 -9.66
N TRP A 48 5.93 -11.73 -8.47
CA TRP A 48 4.62 -12.33 -8.24
C TRP A 48 3.55 -11.72 -9.16
N TRP A 49 3.53 -10.40 -9.33
CA TRP A 49 2.58 -9.71 -10.20
C TRP A 49 2.66 -10.23 -11.64
N ASP A 50 3.87 -10.30 -12.19
CA ASP A 50 4.12 -10.77 -13.56
C ASP A 50 3.78 -12.25 -13.76
N GLN A 51 3.81 -13.06 -12.69
CA GLN A 51 3.46 -14.48 -12.70
C GLN A 51 1.98 -14.73 -12.37
N SER A 52 1.28 -13.74 -11.82
CA SER A 52 -0.13 -13.83 -11.48
C SER A 52 -1.01 -13.73 -12.73
N ARG A 53 -2.32 -13.95 -12.57
CA ARG A 53 -3.32 -13.70 -13.62
C ARG A 53 -3.87 -12.27 -13.59
N GLN A 54 -3.27 -11.38 -12.80
CA GLN A 54 -3.72 -10.00 -12.69
C GLN A 54 -3.37 -9.24 -13.97
N THR A 55 -4.35 -8.52 -14.49
CA THR A 55 -4.25 -7.73 -15.73
C THR A 55 -4.30 -6.23 -15.48
N GLY A 56 -4.35 -5.83 -14.21
CA GLY A 56 -4.35 -4.42 -13.82
C GLY A 56 -2.97 -3.78 -13.85
N GLU A 57 -2.85 -2.63 -13.19
CA GLU A 57 -1.59 -1.89 -13.07
C GLU A 57 -0.98 -2.05 -11.66
N LEU A 58 0.31 -2.35 -11.59
CA LEU A 58 1.10 -2.26 -10.36
C LEU A 58 2.02 -1.03 -10.41
N ILE A 59 1.86 -0.13 -9.45
CA ILE A 59 2.66 1.08 -9.28
C ILE A 59 3.41 0.94 -7.96
N GLN A 60 4.74 0.88 -8.02
CA GLN A 60 5.58 0.74 -6.83
C GLN A 60 6.26 2.05 -6.48
N ILE A 61 6.17 2.45 -5.22
CA ILE A 61 6.80 3.63 -4.66
C ILE A 61 7.79 3.17 -3.59
N ASP A 62 9.02 3.64 -3.70
CA ASP A 62 10.13 3.30 -2.81
C ASP A 62 10.06 3.97 -1.43
N ASP A 63 9.41 5.13 -1.34
CA ASP A 63 9.36 5.89 -0.09
C ASP A 63 7.96 6.46 0.17
N VAL A 64 7.36 6.06 1.30
CA VAL A 64 6.05 6.54 1.79
C VAL A 64 6.02 8.06 1.98
N GLN A 65 7.17 8.70 2.23
CA GLN A 65 7.27 10.14 2.38
C GLN A 65 6.98 10.90 1.07
N ARG A 66 7.03 10.21 -0.09
CA ARG A 66 6.62 10.78 -1.39
C ARG A 66 5.11 10.96 -1.49
N LEU A 67 4.33 10.17 -0.76
CA LEU A 67 2.86 10.28 -0.71
C LEU A 67 2.42 11.48 0.14
N LYS A 68 2.61 12.69 -0.38
CA LYS A 68 2.19 13.96 0.26
C LYS A 68 1.83 15.02 -0.79
N GLY A 69 1.03 16.00 -0.38
CA GLY A 69 0.71 17.18 -1.19
C GLY A 69 0.17 16.83 -2.58
N GLU A 70 0.62 17.55 -3.59
CA GLU A 70 0.16 17.41 -4.99
C GLU A 70 0.44 16.03 -5.59
N TYR A 71 1.52 15.35 -5.17
CA TYR A 71 1.85 14.02 -5.69
C TYR A 71 0.75 13.01 -5.35
N LEU A 72 0.32 12.95 -4.08
CA LEU A 72 -0.76 12.05 -3.66
C LEU A 72 -2.08 12.43 -4.32
N GLU A 73 -2.39 13.72 -4.42
CA GLU A 73 -3.60 14.21 -5.08
C GLU A 73 -3.66 13.84 -6.58
N THR A 74 -2.55 14.04 -7.29
CA THR A 74 -2.41 13.66 -8.70
C THR A 74 -2.54 12.15 -8.87
N LEU A 75 -1.93 11.37 -7.98
CA LEU A 75 -2.02 9.92 -8.00
C LEU A 75 -3.46 9.44 -7.80
N VAL A 76 -4.16 9.95 -6.78
CA VAL A 76 -5.57 9.62 -6.49
C VAL A 76 -6.45 9.94 -7.69
N ARG A 77 -6.28 11.10 -8.32
CA ARG A 77 -7.04 11.47 -9.53
C ARG A 77 -6.70 10.58 -10.72
N ARG A 78 -5.41 10.28 -10.94
CA ARG A 78 -4.94 9.44 -12.05
C ARG A 78 -5.57 8.04 -12.00
N VAL A 79 -5.57 7.42 -10.82
CA VAL A 79 -6.06 6.04 -10.67
C VAL A 79 -7.59 5.98 -10.51
N GLY A 80 -8.25 7.11 -10.23
CA GLY A 80 -9.69 7.19 -10.04
C GLY A 80 -10.15 6.83 -8.62
N GLY A 81 -9.34 7.14 -7.61
CA GLY A 81 -9.62 6.83 -6.20
C GLY A 81 -9.13 5.45 -5.75
N PHE A 82 -9.31 5.15 -4.46
CA PHE A 82 -8.96 3.86 -3.86
C PHE A 82 -10.17 3.25 -3.15
N ASP A 83 -10.43 1.97 -3.39
CA ASP A 83 -11.51 1.22 -2.76
C ASP A 83 -11.05 0.61 -1.42
N LEU A 84 -9.74 0.35 -1.31
CA LEU A 84 -9.10 -0.21 -0.12
C LEU A 84 -7.76 0.50 0.14
N ILE A 85 -7.56 0.94 1.38
CA ILE A 85 -6.26 1.37 1.88
C ILE A 85 -5.85 0.42 3.00
N ILE A 86 -4.79 -0.34 2.76
CA ILE A 86 -4.27 -1.34 3.69
C ILE A 86 -2.84 -1.00 4.05
N GLY A 87 -2.41 -1.33 5.26
CA GLY A 87 -1.00 -1.22 5.62
C GLY A 87 -0.65 -2.00 6.86
N GLY A 88 0.58 -2.51 6.88
CA GLY A 88 1.15 -3.20 8.04
C GLY A 88 2.03 -2.26 8.86
N SER A 89 2.27 -2.60 10.13
CA SER A 89 3.42 -2.02 10.83
C SER A 89 4.69 -2.66 10.27
N PRO A 90 5.75 -1.90 9.95
CA PRO A 90 7.01 -2.51 9.59
C PRO A 90 7.49 -3.40 10.73
N CYS A 91 7.80 -4.65 10.40
CA CYS A 91 8.39 -5.59 11.33
C CYS A 91 9.86 -5.19 11.55
N ILE A 92 10.11 -4.32 12.52
CA ILE A 92 11.46 -4.05 13.01
C ILE A 92 11.92 -5.36 13.67
N GLY A 93 12.89 -6.03 13.05
CA GLY A 93 13.38 -7.34 13.44
C GLY A 93 13.69 -7.41 14.93
N GLY A 94 13.04 -8.34 15.63
CA GLY A 94 13.32 -8.58 17.03
C GLY A 94 12.35 -9.61 17.60
N ASN A 95 12.87 -10.81 17.83
CA ASN A 95 12.26 -11.80 18.70
C ASN A 95 11.68 -11.11 19.94
N GLY A 96 10.35 -11.18 20.11
CA GLY A 96 9.58 -11.21 21.36
C GLY A 96 9.80 -10.22 22.53
N TYR A 97 10.90 -9.49 22.66
CA TYR A 97 11.27 -8.90 23.95
C TYR A 97 12.12 -7.65 23.72
N ASN A 98 11.47 -6.48 23.77
CA ASN A 98 12.02 -5.17 24.15
C ASN A 98 10.99 -4.10 23.77
N LEU A 99 10.14 -3.73 24.74
CA LEU A 99 8.97 -2.87 24.60
C LEU A 99 9.25 -1.36 24.73
N VAL A 100 10.51 -0.94 24.89
CA VAL A 100 10.82 0.46 25.27
C VAL A 100 11.35 1.31 24.11
N GLY A 101 11.79 0.71 23.00
CA GLY A 101 12.21 1.43 21.79
C GLY A 101 11.21 1.41 20.63
N LYS A 102 10.09 0.68 20.79
CA LYS A 102 9.14 0.38 19.70
C LYS A 102 8.10 1.48 19.45
N GLU A 103 7.78 2.30 20.44
CA GLU A 103 6.73 3.32 20.31
C GLU A 103 7.10 4.48 19.37
N LEU A 104 8.38 4.88 19.31
CA LEU A 104 8.79 6.05 18.53
C LEU A 104 8.83 5.81 17.01
N GLU A 105 9.20 4.59 16.56
CA GLU A 105 9.15 4.26 15.12
C GLU A 105 7.77 3.74 14.69
N GLN A 106 7.04 3.04 15.56
CA GLN A 106 5.66 2.68 15.26
C GLN A 106 4.75 3.91 15.17
N SER A 107 5.00 4.94 15.99
CA SER A 107 4.25 6.20 15.92
C SER A 107 4.54 7.00 14.64
N SER A 108 5.76 6.94 14.09
CA SER A 108 6.07 7.61 12.81
C SER A 108 5.39 6.95 11.61
N VAL A 109 5.37 5.61 11.57
CA VAL A 109 4.67 4.81 10.53
C VAL A 109 3.16 5.03 10.61
N PHE A 110 2.60 4.95 11.81
CA PHE A 110 1.17 5.16 12.04
C PHE A 110 0.76 6.61 11.71
N SER A 111 1.63 7.58 11.97
CA SER A 111 1.45 8.98 11.56
C SER A 111 1.41 9.12 10.04
N HIS A 112 2.32 8.46 9.31
CA HIS A 112 2.28 8.45 7.85
C HIS A 112 1.00 7.81 7.30
N TYR A 113 0.59 6.65 7.85
CA TYR A 113 -0.65 5.98 7.44
C TYR A 113 -1.87 6.89 7.64
N SER A 114 -2.04 7.44 8.85
CA SER A 114 -3.18 8.29 9.20
C SER A 114 -3.24 9.55 8.34
N ARG A 115 -2.09 10.20 8.12
CA ARG A 115 -1.97 11.37 7.25
C ARG A 115 -2.39 11.07 5.82
N ILE A 116 -1.91 9.95 5.26
CA ILE A 116 -2.21 9.55 3.87
C ILE A 116 -3.69 9.21 3.75
N LEU A 117 -4.24 8.44 4.70
CA LEU A 117 -5.66 8.09 4.73
C LEU A 117 -6.56 9.33 4.72
N GLU A 118 -6.29 10.30 5.58
CA GLU A 118 -7.09 11.53 5.65
C GLU A 118 -6.94 12.38 4.38
N GLN A 119 -5.74 12.45 3.80
CA GLN A 119 -5.54 13.16 2.54
C GLN A 119 -6.26 12.48 1.36
N VAL A 120 -6.21 11.14 1.25
CA VAL A 120 -6.96 10.40 0.22
C VAL A 120 -8.46 10.63 0.36
N LYS A 121 -9.01 10.53 1.59
CA LYS A 121 -10.43 10.83 1.86
C LYS A 121 -10.79 12.26 1.44
N HIS A 122 -9.94 13.24 1.75
CA HIS A 122 -10.19 14.62 1.37
C HIS A 122 -10.22 14.81 -0.15
N VAL A 123 -9.26 14.23 -0.88
CA VAL A 123 -9.22 14.32 -2.35
C VAL A 123 -10.43 13.62 -2.96
N MET A 124 -10.75 12.40 -2.51
CA MET A 124 -11.89 11.63 -3.04
C MET A 124 -13.25 12.29 -2.80
N ARG A 125 -13.42 13.08 -1.73
CA ARG A 125 -14.64 13.88 -1.50
C ARG A 125 -14.79 15.05 -2.47
N ARG A 126 -13.72 15.43 -3.18
CA ARG A 126 -13.66 16.58 -4.10
C ARG A 126 -13.53 16.15 -5.56
N MET A 127 -13.58 14.84 -5.84
CA MET A 127 -13.62 14.25 -7.18
C MET A 127 -15.07 14.06 -7.60
#